data_AF-A0A0G0IV67-F1
#
_entry.id   AF-A0A0G0IV67-F1
#
_cell.length_a   1.000
_cell.length_b   1.000
_cell.length_c   1.000
_cell.angle_alpha   90.00
_cell.angle_beta   90.00
_cell.angle_gamma   90.00
#
_symmetry.space_group_name_H-M   'P 1'
#
loop_
_entity.id
_entity.type
_entity.pdbx_description
1 polymer ?
#
loop_
_entity_poly.entity_id
_entity_poly.type
_entity_poly.pdbx_seq_one_letter_code
_entity_poly.pdbx_strand_id
1 'polypeptide(L)'
;MNIQEKIKKIAEELGFDLVGVADVVDVVTGYEQLAISEKLYDWVKKGYHADMKWFADSVEKRKDILKVMPGAKSVICVAMNYYNNTNIRMSTNDTNNTNKENMIGKIARYAHGRDYHKIFDKKLKLFSQKLKEIFPEGEFKYYSDTGPVLERAWAQRAGLGFIGKNTNLITKYGSWVLLGEIITNADFSMDKVGIFTKSNFSNNNFIQEFPNLKPQISKQIPNFKFKNFKQFIDFWKLKNWKLFGNWLFGNWKLNKLDFNKINRVNTCDGCERCIKSCPTGALCAPYMVDARKCISYLTIEYKGEIPMELREKMGNRIFGCDACQEVCPFNIGRSSFAKATADKAESELTEKMIAGKEIDLREILSIKTDEEFLRKFAGSPVMRAKRKGLIRNACIVAGNSGDGSLLPYLEKCLKDKELIIVETARWAIGKLELGV
;
A
#
# COMPACT_ATOMS: atom_id res chain seq x y z
N MET A 1 5.52 1.97 32.79
CA MET A 1 5.22 1.84 31.34
C MET A 1 3.88 2.50 31.09
N ASN A 2 3.85 3.57 30.31
CA ASN A 2 2.59 4.24 29.96
C ASN A 2 1.71 3.34 29.07
N ILE A 3 0.45 3.71 28.85
CA ILE A 3 -0.49 2.88 28.08
C ILE A 3 -0.02 2.64 26.63
N GLN A 4 0.63 3.61 25.99
CA GLN A 4 1.16 3.48 24.64
C GLN A 4 2.30 2.48 24.56
N GLU A 5 3.21 2.53 25.52
CA GLU A 5 4.30 1.57 25.63
C GLU A 5 3.77 0.15 25.86
N LYS A 6 2.68 -0.01 26.63
CA LYS A 6 1.97 -1.29 26.79
C LYS A 6 1.39 -1.80 25.47
N ILE A 7 0.64 -0.96 24.75
CA ILE A 7 0.06 -1.30 23.44
C ILE A 7 1.18 -1.69 22.46
N LYS A 8 2.25 -0.91 22.43
CA LYS A 8 3.40 -1.17 21.55
C LYS A 8 4.07 -2.49 21.87
N LYS A 9 4.33 -2.76 23.15
CA LYS A 9 4.94 -4.02 23.60
C LYS A 9 4.06 -5.22 23.24
N ILE A 10 2.74 -5.14 23.42
CA ILE A 10 1.82 -6.21 23.03
C ILE A 10 1.88 -6.45 21.52
N ALA A 11 1.87 -5.38 20.71
CA ALA A 11 1.92 -5.51 19.27
C ALA A 11 3.24 -6.17 18.81
N GLU A 12 4.37 -5.77 19.39
CA GLU A 12 5.69 -6.36 19.12
C GLU A 12 5.75 -7.84 19.55
N GLU A 13 5.22 -8.19 20.74
CA GLU A 13 5.11 -9.58 21.22
C GLU A 13 4.26 -10.46 20.30
N LEU A 14 3.22 -9.88 19.68
CA LEU A 14 2.35 -10.58 18.73
C LEU A 14 2.93 -10.59 17.31
N GLY A 15 4.09 -9.97 17.07
CA GLY A 15 4.80 -9.98 15.80
C GLY A 15 4.31 -8.96 14.78
N PHE A 16 3.70 -7.86 15.21
CA PHE A 16 3.43 -6.71 14.34
C PHE A 16 4.68 -5.82 14.23
N ASP A 17 5.02 -5.37 13.02
CA ASP A 17 6.20 -4.53 12.75
C ASP A 17 5.96 -3.05 13.03
N LEU A 18 4.70 -2.61 12.94
CA LEU A 18 4.25 -1.26 13.24
C LEU A 18 2.98 -1.30 14.06
N VAL A 19 2.83 -0.29 14.90
CA VAL A 19 1.62 0.00 15.67
C VAL A 19 1.52 1.49 15.90
N GLY A 20 0.30 2.01 15.85
CA GLY A 20 -0.04 3.40 16.17
C GLY A 20 -1.48 3.49 16.61
N VAL A 21 -1.81 4.57 17.31
CA VAL A 21 -3.18 4.82 17.80
C VAL A 21 -3.67 6.14 17.26
N ALA A 22 -4.82 6.12 16.60
CA ALA A 22 -5.54 7.30 16.16
C ALA A 22 -6.71 7.58 17.11
N ASP A 23 -6.85 8.83 17.52
CA ASP A 23 -8.07 9.35 18.16
C ASP A 23 -9.24 9.27 17.18
N VAL A 24 -10.48 9.06 17.65
CA VAL A 24 -11.72 9.20 16.88
C VAL A 24 -12.33 10.61 16.99
N VAL A 25 -12.03 11.38 18.05
CA VAL A 25 -12.66 12.69 18.31
C VAL A 25 -12.38 13.72 17.19
N ASP A 26 -11.25 13.63 16.49
CA ASP A 26 -10.95 14.48 15.31
C ASP A 26 -11.66 14.04 14.01
N VAL A 27 -12.53 13.02 14.03
CA VAL A 27 -13.31 12.58 12.85
C VAL A 27 -14.42 13.58 12.49
N VAL A 28 -14.92 14.32 13.47
CA VAL A 28 -16.09 15.22 13.28
C VAL A 28 -15.67 16.63 12.82
N THR A 29 -14.41 17.04 12.99
CA THR A 29 -13.95 18.41 12.70
C THR A 29 -12.75 18.52 11.75
N GLY A 30 -12.12 17.40 11.36
CA GLY A 30 -10.93 17.42 10.52
C GLY A 30 -11.26 17.49 9.02
N TYR A 31 -10.90 18.59 8.35
CA TYR A 31 -10.94 18.75 6.88
C TYR A 31 -10.41 17.53 6.10
N GLU A 32 -9.48 16.76 6.69
CA GLU A 32 -8.91 15.55 6.09
C GLU A 32 -9.92 14.39 5.97
N GLN A 33 -10.74 14.12 7.00
CA GLN A 33 -11.75 13.05 6.95
C GLN A 33 -12.87 13.39 5.97
N LEU A 34 -13.28 14.67 5.92
CA LEU A 34 -14.23 15.17 4.94
C LEU A 34 -13.68 14.99 3.52
N ALA A 35 -12.44 15.42 3.26
CA ALA A 35 -11.80 15.26 1.95
C ALA A 35 -11.63 13.78 1.54
N ILE A 36 -11.33 12.87 2.49
CA ILE A 36 -11.26 11.43 2.22
C ILE A 36 -12.66 10.87 1.94
N SER A 37 -13.67 11.31 2.70
CA SER A 37 -15.07 10.86 2.55
C SER A 37 -15.69 11.33 1.24
N GLU A 38 -15.41 12.57 0.82
CA GLU A 38 -15.83 13.12 -0.48
C GLU A 38 -15.15 12.37 -1.62
N LYS A 39 -13.83 12.17 -1.56
CA LYS A 39 -13.10 11.39 -2.58
C LYS A 39 -13.61 9.96 -2.68
N LEU A 40 -13.91 9.32 -1.55
CA LEU A 40 -14.50 7.99 -1.52
C LEU A 40 -15.88 7.98 -2.18
N TYR A 41 -16.72 8.95 -1.86
CA TYR A 41 -18.04 9.08 -2.45
C TYR A 41 -17.96 9.31 -3.96
N ASP A 42 -17.10 10.21 -4.42
CA ASP A 42 -16.85 10.47 -5.83
C ASP A 42 -16.33 9.24 -6.57
N TRP A 43 -15.44 8.47 -5.92
CA TRP A 43 -14.93 7.22 -6.44
C TRP A 43 -16.04 6.18 -6.65
N VAL A 44 -16.94 6.04 -5.68
CA VAL A 44 -18.11 5.16 -5.80
C VAL A 44 -19.06 5.68 -6.89
N LYS A 45 -19.35 6.98 -6.92
CA LYS A 45 -20.25 7.62 -7.90
C LYS A 45 -19.75 7.46 -9.34
N LYS A 46 -18.44 7.48 -9.56
CA LYS A 46 -17.81 7.22 -10.87
C LYS A 46 -17.84 5.74 -11.29
N GLY A 47 -18.35 4.84 -10.43
CA GLY A 47 -18.37 3.40 -10.68
C GLY A 47 -16.98 2.77 -10.61
N TYR A 48 -15.99 3.44 -10.02
CA TYR A 48 -14.61 2.93 -9.97
C TYR A 48 -14.43 1.75 -9.03
N HIS A 49 -15.46 1.41 -8.23
CA HIS A 49 -15.55 0.18 -7.44
C HIS A 49 -15.90 -1.07 -8.27
N ALA A 50 -16.19 -0.89 -9.56
CA ALA A 50 -16.56 -1.98 -10.47
C ALA A 50 -17.74 -2.80 -9.90
N ASP A 51 -17.64 -4.14 -9.87
CA ASP A 51 -18.70 -5.03 -9.36
C ASP A 51 -18.65 -5.26 -7.83
N MET A 52 -17.78 -4.58 -7.09
CA MET A 52 -17.64 -4.73 -5.64
C MET A 52 -18.80 -4.07 -4.88
N LYS A 53 -20.02 -4.61 -5.04
CA LYS A 53 -21.25 -4.09 -4.44
C LYS A 53 -21.14 -3.97 -2.91
N TRP A 54 -20.49 -4.93 -2.26
CA TRP A 54 -20.23 -4.89 -0.81
C TRP A 54 -19.46 -3.63 -0.38
N PHE A 55 -18.61 -3.07 -1.24
CA PHE A 55 -17.88 -1.84 -0.97
C PHE A 55 -18.82 -0.63 -1.07
N ALA A 56 -19.60 -0.55 -2.15
CA ALA A 56 -20.59 0.51 -2.35
C ALA A 56 -21.65 0.53 -1.25
N ASP A 57 -22.18 -0.63 -0.88
CA ASP A 57 -23.20 -0.81 0.17
C ASP A 57 -22.68 -0.38 1.57
N SER A 58 -21.37 -0.42 1.79
CA SER A 58 -20.74 -0.08 3.07
C SER A 58 -20.13 1.33 3.12
N VAL A 59 -20.32 2.16 2.09
CA VAL A 59 -19.68 3.48 1.97
C VAL A 59 -19.94 4.37 3.20
N GLU A 60 -21.17 4.35 3.72
CA GLU A 60 -21.54 5.18 4.88
C GLU A 60 -20.83 4.74 6.16
N LYS A 61 -20.62 3.43 6.34
CA LYS A 61 -19.83 2.89 7.45
C LYS A 61 -18.34 3.19 7.30
N ARG A 62 -17.83 3.18 6.06
CA ARG A 62 -16.42 3.50 5.76
C ARG A 62 -16.08 4.97 6.02
N LYS A 63 -17.03 5.88 5.77
CA LYS A 63 -16.88 7.32 6.06
C LYS A 63 -16.87 7.63 7.56
N ASP A 64 -17.63 6.87 8.34
CA ASP A 64 -17.85 7.13 9.76
C ASP A 64 -17.66 5.87 10.60
N ILE A 65 -16.53 5.81 11.31
CA ILE A 65 -16.17 4.68 12.17
C ILE A 65 -17.17 4.48 13.32
N LEU A 66 -17.91 5.52 13.73
CA LEU A 66 -18.95 5.41 14.76
C LEU A 66 -20.15 4.59 14.27
N LYS A 67 -20.39 4.51 12.95
CA LYS A 67 -21.37 3.58 12.37
C LYS A 67 -20.87 2.13 12.33
N VAL A 68 -19.56 1.91 12.50
CA VAL A 68 -18.96 0.58 12.63
C VAL A 68 -19.00 0.11 14.09
N MET A 69 -18.69 1.02 15.01
CA MET A 69 -18.73 0.79 16.45
C MET A 69 -19.15 2.07 17.19
N PRO A 70 -20.42 2.18 17.62
CA PRO A 70 -20.88 3.31 18.43
C PRO A 70 -20.02 3.48 19.68
N GLY A 71 -19.71 4.73 20.03
CA GLY A 71 -18.89 5.04 21.21
C GLY A 71 -17.39 4.80 21.04
N ALA A 72 -16.90 4.48 19.83
CA ALA A 72 -15.47 4.39 19.57
C ALA A 72 -14.75 5.71 19.89
N LYS A 73 -13.64 5.60 20.62
CA LYS A 73 -12.75 6.72 20.99
C LYS A 73 -11.36 6.59 20.37
N SER A 74 -10.91 5.37 20.10
CA SER A 74 -9.60 5.11 19.51
C SER A 74 -9.65 4.04 18.43
N VAL A 75 -8.75 4.15 17.46
CA VAL A 75 -8.45 3.12 16.47
C VAL A 75 -6.97 2.77 16.55
N ILE A 76 -6.65 1.56 17.00
CA ILE A 76 -5.30 1.02 17.02
C ILE A 76 -5.04 0.41 15.64
N CYS A 77 -4.03 0.91 14.93
CA CYS A 77 -3.62 0.40 13.62
C CYS A 77 -2.31 -0.35 13.76
N VAL A 78 -2.23 -1.53 13.16
CA VAL A 78 -1.02 -2.36 13.12
C VAL A 78 -0.63 -2.69 11.69
N ALA A 79 0.65 -2.98 11.47
CA ALA A 79 1.11 -3.48 10.19
C ALA A 79 2.13 -4.59 10.32
N MET A 80 2.15 -5.49 9.34
CA MET A 80 3.20 -6.51 9.15
C MET A 80 3.86 -6.33 7.80
N ASN A 81 5.19 -6.30 7.77
CA ASN A 81 5.98 -6.28 6.55
C ASN A 81 5.94 -7.67 5.89
N TYR A 82 5.55 -7.71 4.62
CA TYR A 82 5.53 -8.94 3.82
C TYR A 82 6.60 -8.95 2.73
N TYR A 83 7.51 -7.97 2.73
CA TYR A 83 8.62 -7.95 1.80
C TYR A 83 9.50 -9.18 1.99
N ASN A 84 9.52 -10.05 0.98
CA ASN A 84 10.44 -11.17 0.92
C ASN A 84 11.51 -10.94 -0.15
N ASN A 85 12.77 -11.07 0.23
CA ASN A 85 13.94 -10.97 -0.64
C ASN A 85 14.44 -12.33 -1.14
N THR A 86 13.74 -13.45 -0.87
CA THR A 86 14.08 -14.77 -1.42
C THR A 86 14.34 -14.63 -2.90
N ASN A 87 15.59 -14.90 -3.26
CA ASN A 87 16.25 -14.31 -4.40
C ASN A 87 15.42 -14.42 -5.68
N ILE A 88 15.44 -13.34 -6.45
CA ILE A 88 15.28 -13.36 -7.91
C ILE A 88 16.48 -14.14 -8.47
N ARG A 89 16.52 -15.44 -8.19
CA ARG A 89 17.38 -16.36 -8.90
C ARG A 89 16.41 -17.40 -9.43
N MET A 90 16.03 -17.19 -10.69
CA MET A 90 16.01 -18.31 -11.61
C MET A 90 17.16 -19.25 -11.21
N SER A 91 16.93 -20.54 -11.28
CA SER A 91 18.03 -21.45 -11.52
C SER A 91 18.67 -21.05 -12.86
N THR A 92 19.48 -19.99 -12.87
CA THR A 92 20.36 -19.58 -13.96
C THR A 92 21.64 -20.39 -13.81
N ASN A 93 21.49 -21.71 -13.90
CA ASN A 93 22.53 -22.51 -14.54
C ASN A 93 22.13 -22.85 -15.99
N ASP A 94 20.93 -22.47 -16.43
CA ASP A 94 20.49 -22.54 -17.83
C ASP A 94 20.20 -21.13 -18.37
N THR A 95 21.26 -20.38 -18.70
CA THR A 95 21.16 -19.09 -19.41
C THR A 95 20.76 -19.23 -20.88
N ASN A 96 20.48 -20.44 -21.35
CA ASN A 96 20.19 -20.74 -22.75
C ASN A 96 18.71 -21.05 -23.04
N ASN A 97 17.81 -20.93 -22.06
CA ASN A 97 16.40 -21.31 -22.24
C ASN A 97 15.44 -20.13 -22.01
N THR A 98 15.46 -19.17 -22.94
CA THR A 98 14.50 -18.05 -23.02
C THR A 98 13.04 -18.52 -23.01
N ASN A 99 12.76 -19.74 -23.47
CA ASN A 99 11.41 -20.33 -23.43
C ASN A 99 10.88 -20.55 -22.01
N LYS A 100 11.75 -20.73 -21.01
CA LYS A 100 11.32 -20.99 -19.63
C LYS A 100 10.74 -19.74 -18.96
N GLU A 101 11.16 -18.53 -19.34
CA GLU A 101 10.61 -17.28 -18.80
C GLU A 101 9.20 -16.99 -19.35
N ASN A 102 8.96 -17.38 -20.60
CA ASN A 102 7.66 -17.19 -21.27
C ASN A 102 6.55 -18.06 -20.67
N MET A 103 6.90 -19.16 -19.99
CA MET A 103 5.94 -20.06 -19.36
C MET A 103 5.61 -19.71 -17.90
N ILE A 104 6.04 -18.57 -17.39
CA ILE A 104 5.89 -18.23 -15.97
C ILE A 104 4.72 -17.27 -15.73
N GLY A 105 3.76 -17.72 -14.91
CA GLY A 105 2.75 -16.86 -14.30
C GLY A 105 3.25 -16.26 -12.98
N LYS A 106 3.13 -14.94 -12.84
CA LYS A 106 3.47 -14.19 -11.62
C LYS A 106 2.28 -14.03 -10.70
N ILE A 107 2.55 -14.19 -9.40
CA ILE A 107 1.64 -13.90 -8.30
C ILE A 107 2.17 -12.71 -7.52
N ALA A 108 1.27 -11.79 -7.14
CA ALA A 108 1.62 -10.63 -6.32
C ALA A 108 2.20 -11.07 -4.96
N ARG A 109 3.17 -10.30 -4.46
CA ARG A 109 4.05 -10.68 -3.34
C ARG A 109 3.30 -11.02 -2.06
N TYR A 110 2.22 -10.32 -1.76
CA TYR A 110 1.42 -10.58 -0.55
C TYR A 110 0.72 -11.95 -0.57
N ALA A 111 0.61 -12.58 -1.74
CA ALA A 111 -0.14 -13.81 -1.96
C ALA A 111 0.71 -15.06 -2.15
N HIS A 112 2.04 -14.97 -2.00
CA HIS A 112 2.95 -16.10 -2.21
C HIS A 112 2.75 -17.22 -1.16
N GLY A 113 2.42 -16.83 0.07
CA GLY A 113 2.37 -17.73 1.20
C GLY A 113 0.99 -18.01 1.76
N ARG A 114 0.91 -18.08 3.10
CA ARG A 114 -0.36 -18.30 3.81
C ARG A 114 -1.26 -17.09 3.68
N ASP A 115 -2.56 -17.34 3.70
CA ASP A 115 -3.57 -16.30 3.69
C ASP A 115 -3.45 -15.42 4.93
N TYR A 116 -3.08 -14.16 4.70
CA TYR A 116 -2.78 -13.22 5.78
C TYR A 116 -3.99 -12.94 6.66
N HIS A 117 -5.22 -13.05 6.14
CA HIS A 117 -6.43 -12.86 6.93
C HIS A 117 -6.45 -13.80 8.14
N LYS A 118 -6.06 -15.07 7.95
CA LYS A 118 -6.00 -16.05 9.05
C LYS A 118 -4.96 -15.69 10.10
N ILE A 119 -3.84 -15.11 9.67
CA ILE A 119 -2.75 -14.69 10.54
C ILE A 119 -3.17 -13.43 11.32
N PHE A 120 -3.71 -12.44 10.61
CA PHE A 120 -4.19 -11.19 11.19
C PHE A 120 -5.35 -11.44 12.16
N ASP A 121 -6.37 -12.22 11.79
CA ASP A 121 -7.51 -12.51 12.66
C ASP A 121 -7.08 -13.15 13.98
N LYS A 122 -6.16 -14.12 13.93
CA LYS A 122 -5.60 -14.74 15.13
C LYS A 122 -4.87 -13.72 16.00
N LYS A 123 -3.98 -12.91 15.41
CA LYS A 123 -3.15 -11.94 16.15
C LYS A 123 -3.99 -10.79 16.69
N LEU A 124 -4.92 -10.23 15.91
CA LEU A 124 -5.82 -9.16 16.33
C LEU A 124 -6.80 -9.60 17.42
N LYS A 125 -7.27 -10.85 17.37
CA LYS A 125 -8.07 -11.43 18.46
C LYS A 125 -7.28 -11.49 19.77
N LEU A 126 -6.06 -12.03 19.72
CA LEU A 126 -5.17 -12.09 20.89
C LEU A 126 -4.82 -10.69 21.41
N PHE A 127 -4.59 -9.73 20.51
CA PHE A 127 -4.33 -8.35 20.87
C PHE A 127 -5.54 -7.75 21.60
N SER A 128 -6.75 -7.92 21.05
CA SER A 128 -8.00 -7.44 21.66
C SER A 128 -8.21 -8.05 23.05
N GLN A 129 -7.88 -9.33 23.25
CA GLN A 129 -7.94 -9.98 24.57
C GLN A 129 -6.97 -9.36 25.58
N LYS A 130 -5.70 -9.17 25.20
CA LYS A 130 -4.70 -8.50 26.05
C LYS A 130 -5.08 -7.05 26.37
N LEU A 131 -5.73 -6.34 25.45
CA LEU A 131 -6.24 -4.99 25.70
C LEU A 131 -7.43 -4.98 26.66
N LYS A 132 -8.31 -5.99 26.58
CA LYS A 132 -9.42 -6.19 27.52
C LYS A 132 -8.94 -6.45 28.95
N GLU A 133 -7.80 -7.13 29.12
CA GLU A 133 -7.17 -7.28 30.44
C GLU A 133 -6.69 -5.94 31.02
N ILE A 134 -6.22 -5.02 30.16
CA ILE A 134 -5.76 -3.68 30.57
C ILE A 134 -6.95 -2.74 30.83
N PHE A 135 -8.00 -2.85 30.02
CA PHE A 135 -9.20 -2.03 30.10
C PHE A 135 -10.45 -2.93 30.08
N PRO A 136 -10.85 -3.49 31.24
CA PRO A 136 -11.94 -4.47 31.34
C PRO A 136 -13.29 -3.99 30.82
N GLU A 137 -13.58 -2.69 30.95
CA GLU A 137 -14.82 -2.07 30.44
C GLU A 137 -14.78 -1.81 28.92
N GLY A 138 -13.63 -2.08 28.27
CA GLY A 138 -13.41 -1.80 26.86
C GLY A 138 -14.14 -2.73 25.92
N GLU A 139 -14.75 -2.18 24.89
CA GLU A 139 -15.16 -2.93 23.70
C GLU A 139 -14.05 -2.86 22.66
N PHE A 140 -13.80 -3.99 21.99
CA PHE A 140 -12.73 -4.12 21.00
C PHE A 140 -13.25 -4.86 19.78
N LYS A 141 -13.28 -4.16 18.65
CA LYS A 141 -13.71 -4.71 17.36
C LYS A 141 -12.56 -4.63 16.37
N TYR A 142 -12.13 -5.78 15.86
CA TYR A 142 -10.97 -5.84 14.97
C TYR A 142 -11.34 -6.21 13.53
N TYR A 143 -10.52 -5.76 12.59
CA TYR A 143 -10.67 -6.02 11.17
C TYR A 143 -9.32 -6.18 10.47
N SER A 144 -9.35 -6.97 9.39
CA SER A 144 -8.33 -6.97 8.33
C SER A 144 -9.04 -7.17 6.99
N ASP A 145 -8.94 -6.22 6.04
CA ASP A 145 -9.48 -6.18 4.65
C ASP A 145 -11.01 -6.30 4.46
N THR A 146 -11.65 -7.14 5.26
CA THR A 146 -13.04 -7.56 5.14
C THR A 146 -14.01 -6.62 5.86
N GLY A 147 -13.49 -5.69 6.66
CA GLY A 147 -14.26 -4.72 7.43
C GLY A 147 -14.72 -3.51 6.61
N PRO A 148 -15.78 -2.80 7.04
CA PRO A 148 -16.16 -1.50 6.49
C PRO A 148 -15.29 -0.37 7.07
N VAL A 149 -13.98 -0.57 7.14
CA VAL A 149 -12.99 0.39 7.66
C VAL A 149 -12.16 0.92 6.49
N LEU A 150 -11.68 2.15 6.57
CA LEU A 150 -10.69 2.69 5.63
C LEU A 150 -9.28 2.50 6.22
N GLU A 151 -8.75 1.29 6.11
CA GLU A 151 -7.52 0.83 6.78
C GLU A 151 -6.37 1.80 6.56
N ARG A 152 -6.13 2.18 5.31
CA ARG A 152 -5.03 3.07 4.92
C ARG A 152 -5.17 4.49 5.48
N ALA A 153 -6.40 4.99 5.58
CA ALA A 153 -6.67 6.32 6.13
C ALA A 153 -6.44 6.34 7.64
N TRP A 154 -6.94 5.32 8.35
CA TRP A 154 -6.71 5.17 9.78
C TRP A 154 -5.23 4.92 10.11
N ALA A 155 -4.54 4.09 9.34
CA ALA A 155 -3.11 3.86 9.51
C ALA A 155 -2.27 5.13 9.30
N GLN A 156 -2.62 5.97 8.31
CA GLN A 156 -1.98 7.29 8.13
C GLN A 156 -2.24 8.19 9.36
N ARG A 157 -3.48 8.27 9.83
CA ARG A 157 -3.86 9.06 11.01
C ARG A 157 -3.17 8.60 12.29
N ALA A 158 -2.98 7.28 12.43
CA ALA A 158 -2.25 6.65 13.51
C ALA A 158 -0.71 6.80 13.38
N GLY A 159 -0.22 7.42 12.30
CA GLY A 159 1.19 7.74 12.10
C GLY A 159 2.05 6.60 11.56
N LEU A 160 1.46 5.53 11.02
CA LEU A 160 2.22 4.39 10.45
C LEU A 160 2.93 4.76 9.15
N GLY A 161 2.43 5.77 8.43
CA GLY A 161 2.93 6.17 7.12
C GLY A 161 2.06 7.24 6.46
N PHE A 162 2.19 7.39 5.16
CA PHE A 162 1.36 8.28 4.34
C PHE A 162 0.81 7.54 3.12
N ILE A 163 -0.35 7.95 2.60
CA ILE A 163 -0.93 7.38 1.40
C ILE A 163 -0.20 7.94 0.17
N GLY A 164 0.35 7.06 -0.66
CA GLY A 164 1.00 7.42 -1.91
C GLY A 164 0.03 7.67 -3.06
N LYS A 165 0.50 8.27 -4.15
CA LYS A 165 -0.31 8.47 -5.38
C LYS A 165 -0.82 7.16 -5.99
N ASN A 166 -0.15 6.04 -5.70
CA ASN A 166 -0.58 4.68 -6.05
C ASN A 166 -1.66 4.11 -5.12
N THR A 167 -2.20 4.92 -4.20
CA THR A 167 -3.22 4.59 -3.18
C THR A 167 -2.77 3.69 -2.03
N ASN A 168 -1.53 3.17 -2.04
CA ASN A 168 -1.03 2.34 -0.94
C ASN A 168 -0.53 3.19 0.23
N LEU A 169 -0.55 2.63 1.43
CA LEU A 169 0.15 3.21 2.58
C LEU A 169 1.67 2.98 2.40
N ILE A 170 2.46 4.05 2.51
CA ILE A 170 3.91 4.02 2.44
C ILE A 170 4.47 4.29 3.85
N THR A 171 5.17 3.31 4.39
CA THR A 171 5.72 3.30 5.74
C THR A 171 7.25 3.36 5.73
N LYS A 172 7.90 3.16 6.89
CA LYS A 172 9.35 2.96 6.97
C LYS A 172 9.82 1.70 6.20
N TYR A 173 8.94 0.74 5.94
CA TYR A 173 9.18 -0.45 5.12
C TYR A 173 8.76 -0.29 3.65
N GLY A 174 8.43 0.93 3.23
CA GLY A 174 7.77 1.17 1.95
C GLY A 174 6.29 0.76 2.01
N SER A 175 5.73 0.33 0.89
CA SER A 175 4.33 -0.11 0.79
C SER A 175 4.14 -1.63 0.94
N TRP A 176 5.20 -2.38 1.22
CA TRP A 176 5.16 -3.83 1.44
C TRP A 176 4.63 -4.21 2.82
N VAL A 177 3.49 -3.63 3.21
CA VAL A 177 2.86 -3.89 4.51
C VAL A 177 1.40 -4.32 4.34
N LEU A 178 0.99 -5.27 5.17
CA LEU A 178 -0.41 -5.62 5.39
C LEU A 178 -0.91 -4.87 6.63
N LEU A 179 -2.20 -4.52 6.67
CA LEU A 179 -2.79 -3.69 7.71
C LEU A 179 -3.87 -4.45 8.49
N GLY A 180 -4.06 -4.03 9.74
CA GLY A 180 -5.18 -4.44 10.57
C GLY A 180 -5.49 -3.37 11.60
N GLU A 181 -6.74 -3.36 12.06
CA GLU A 181 -7.26 -2.33 12.95
C GLU A 181 -8.00 -2.94 14.14
N ILE A 182 -7.94 -2.27 15.28
CA ILE A 182 -8.78 -2.51 16.45
C ILE A 182 -9.46 -1.20 16.81
N ILE A 183 -10.79 -1.16 16.66
CA ILE A 183 -11.65 -0.06 17.06
C ILE A 183 -12.04 -0.29 18.52
N THR A 184 -11.95 0.74 19.35
CA THR A 184 -12.29 0.64 20.77
C THR A 184 -12.93 1.91 21.34
N ASN A 185 -13.77 1.73 22.36
CA ASN A 185 -14.35 2.81 23.17
C ASN A 185 -13.39 3.26 24.30
N ALA A 186 -12.27 2.56 24.47
CA ALA A 186 -11.18 2.97 25.33
C ALA A 186 -10.51 4.21 24.74
N ASP A 187 -10.21 5.19 25.60
CA ASP A 187 -9.42 6.34 25.20
C ASP A 187 -7.93 6.03 25.37
N PHE A 188 -7.31 5.71 24.25
CA PHE A 188 -5.88 5.48 24.12
C PHE A 188 -5.26 6.54 23.20
N SER A 189 -5.95 7.65 22.95
CA SER A 189 -5.36 8.76 22.19
C SER A 189 -4.31 9.51 23.04
N MET A 190 -3.35 10.19 22.40
CA MET A 190 -2.36 11.00 23.13
C MET A 190 -3.01 12.26 23.71
N ASP A 191 -2.42 12.80 24.80
CA ASP A 191 -2.61 14.20 25.15
C ASP A 191 -2.22 15.08 23.95
N LYS A 192 -3.17 15.92 23.51
CA LYS A 192 -3.07 16.76 22.30
C LYS A 192 -1.80 17.61 22.33
N VAL A 193 -0.78 17.24 21.57
CA VAL A 193 0.28 18.18 21.19
C VAL A 193 -0.30 19.06 20.09
N GLY A 194 -0.45 20.35 20.38
CA GLY A 194 -1.09 21.35 19.52
C GLY A 194 -0.81 21.17 18.04
N ILE A 195 -1.90 21.12 17.26
CA ILE A 195 -1.88 21.09 15.81
C ILE A 195 -1.19 22.37 15.32
N PHE A 196 -0.02 22.26 14.68
CA PHE A 196 0.56 23.37 13.94
C PHE A 196 -0.32 23.65 12.72
N THR A 197 -1.17 24.68 12.81
CA THR A 197 -1.92 25.24 11.69
C THR A 197 -1.02 26.15 10.85
N LYS A 198 -1.36 26.30 9.55
CA LYS A 198 -0.66 27.17 8.57
C LYS A 198 -0.41 28.62 9.03
N SER A 199 -1.13 29.09 10.05
CA SER A 199 -0.94 30.41 10.67
C SER A 199 0.41 30.59 11.38
N ASN A 200 1.16 29.51 11.65
CA ASN A 200 2.48 29.58 12.29
C ASN A 200 3.66 29.52 11.30
N PHE A 201 3.41 29.66 9.99
CA PHE A 201 4.48 29.68 8.97
C PHE A 201 5.07 31.08 8.70
N SER A 202 4.51 32.14 9.29
CA SER A 202 5.10 33.48 9.21
C SER A 202 5.91 33.78 10.46
N ASN A 203 7.14 33.25 10.49
CA ASN A 203 8.30 33.65 11.29
C ASN A 203 9.04 32.39 11.77
N ASN A 204 9.89 31.84 10.91
CA ASN A 204 11.27 31.55 11.29
C ASN A 204 12.06 31.09 10.07
N ASN A 205 13.26 31.64 9.98
CA ASN A 205 14.23 31.42 8.92
C ASN A 205 14.60 29.93 8.80
N PHE A 206 14.31 29.36 7.64
CA PHE A 206 14.97 28.15 7.13
C PHE A 206 15.33 28.38 5.65
N ILE A 207 16.31 29.25 5.43
CA ILE A 207 17.13 29.26 4.21
C ILE A 207 18.59 29.31 4.66
N GLN A 208 19.21 28.13 4.68
CA GLN A 208 20.65 27.80 4.71
C GLN A 208 20.66 26.32 5.13
N GLU A 209 21.12 25.32 4.38
CA GLU A 209 22.17 25.24 3.34
C GLU A 209 21.87 24.05 2.40
N PHE A 210 21.98 24.25 1.09
CA PHE A 210 22.48 23.22 0.16
C PHE A 210 23.31 23.96 -0.90
N PRO A 211 24.64 23.73 -0.98
CA PRO A 211 25.43 24.28 -2.06
C PRO A 211 25.09 23.56 -3.37
N ASN A 212 24.91 24.33 -4.43
CA ASN A 212 24.88 23.91 -5.83
C ASN A 212 23.65 23.14 -6.35
N LEU A 213 22.52 23.83 -6.47
CA LEU A 213 21.70 23.73 -7.68
C LEU A 213 21.24 25.14 -8.07
N LYS A 214 21.74 25.65 -9.19
CA LYS A 214 21.23 26.87 -9.83
C LYS A 214 20.07 26.48 -10.75
N PRO A 215 18.84 26.93 -10.52
CA PRO A 215 17.88 27.13 -11.60
C PRO A 215 18.03 28.57 -12.09
N GLN A 216 18.30 28.70 -13.39
CA GLN A 216 18.18 29.98 -14.10
C GLN A 216 16.73 30.46 -13.99
N ILE A 217 16.50 31.58 -13.30
CA ILE A 217 15.25 32.33 -13.41
C ILE A 217 15.60 33.76 -13.78
N SER A 218 15.05 34.15 -14.93
CA SER A 218 15.17 35.43 -15.60
C SER A 218 14.59 36.60 -14.80
N LYS A 219 15.41 37.64 -14.67
CA LYS A 219 15.15 39.09 -14.56
C LYS A 219 13.67 39.54 -14.43
N GLN A 220 13.35 40.29 -13.36
CA GLN A 220 13.06 41.75 -13.37
C GLN A 220 12.38 42.21 -12.07
N ILE A 221 13.10 42.96 -11.20
CA ILE A 221 12.53 43.90 -10.19
C ILE A 221 13.52 45.09 -10.08
N PRO A 222 13.06 46.36 -9.96
CA PRO A 222 13.83 47.54 -10.36
C PRO A 222 14.91 48.03 -9.38
N ASN A 223 15.86 48.78 -9.96
CA ASN A 223 17.08 49.32 -9.35
C ASN A 223 16.83 50.29 -8.18
N PHE A 224 17.22 49.90 -6.96
CA PHE A 224 17.62 50.85 -5.91
C PHE A 224 19.14 50.76 -5.72
N LYS A 225 19.88 51.81 -6.08
CA LYS A 225 21.34 51.88 -5.92
C LYS A 225 21.68 52.59 -4.61
N PHE A 226 22.15 51.84 -3.61
CA PHE A 226 22.89 52.42 -2.48
C PHE A 226 24.32 52.75 -2.94
N LYS A 227 24.81 53.96 -2.66
CA LYS A 227 26.08 54.46 -3.22
C LYS A 227 27.33 53.89 -2.52
N ASN A 228 27.22 53.26 -1.35
CA ASN A 228 28.31 52.50 -0.72
C ASN A 228 27.82 51.57 0.43
N PHE A 229 28.66 50.59 0.78
CA PHE A 229 28.42 49.57 1.80
C PHE A 229 28.20 50.14 3.22
N LYS A 230 28.69 51.37 3.46
CA LYS A 230 28.55 52.05 4.76
C LYS A 230 27.10 52.50 5.00
N GLN A 231 26.39 53.01 3.98
CA GLN A 231 24.96 53.32 4.10
C GLN A 231 24.08 52.09 4.36
N PHE A 232 24.46 50.91 3.84
CA PHE A 232 23.76 49.66 4.10
C PHE A 232 23.91 49.21 5.56
N ILE A 233 25.13 49.31 6.09
CA ILE A 233 25.41 48.97 7.49
C ILE A 233 24.73 49.95 8.46
N ASP A 234 24.72 51.24 8.15
CA ASP A 234 24.10 52.25 9.01
C ASP A 234 22.56 52.13 9.02
N PHE A 235 21.95 51.70 7.91
CA PHE A 235 20.52 51.35 7.85
C PHE A 235 20.18 50.14 8.74
N TRP A 236 21.08 49.17 8.85
CA TRP A 236 20.87 47.96 9.65
C TRP A 236 21.20 48.13 11.14
N LYS A 237 22.18 48.97 11.48
CA LYS A 237 22.60 49.24 12.87
C LYS A 237 21.54 49.94 13.71
N LEU A 238 20.61 50.67 13.10
CA LEU A 238 19.57 51.40 13.82
C LEU A 238 18.39 50.55 14.30
N LYS A 239 18.28 49.27 13.92
CA LYS A 239 17.02 48.54 14.15
C LYS A 239 16.98 47.31 15.05
N ASN A 240 18.06 46.69 15.54
CA ASN A 240 17.90 45.57 16.51
C ASN A 240 19.18 45.15 17.28
N TRP A 241 19.64 45.97 18.23
CA TRP A 241 20.75 45.61 19.14
C TRP A 241 20.38 44.55 20.22
N LYS A 242 19.09 44.21 20.39
CA LYS A 242 18.63 43.24 21.41
C LYS A 242 18.86 41.76 21.04
N LEU A 243 19.20 41.44 19.80
CA LEU A 243 19.33 40.05 19.34
C LEU A 243 20.75 39.46 19.46
N PHE A 244 21.77 40.29 19.71
CA PHE A 244 23.15 39.82 19.75
C PHE A 244 23.57 39.23 21.12
N GLY A 245 22.91 39.64 22.21
CA GLY A 245 23.26 39.22 23.58
C GLY A 245 22.82 37.80 23.96
N ASN A 246 21.74 37.29 23.37
CA ASN A 246 21.17 35.98 23.74
C ASN A 246 21.82 34.78 23.02
N TRP A 247 22.71 35.04 22.06
CA TRP A 247 23.39 33.97 21.32
C TRP A 247 24.61 33.42 22.08
N LEU A 248 25.25 34.22 22.96
CA LEU A 248 26.52 33.86 23.58
C LEU A 248 26.42 33.12 24.93
N PHE A 249 25.26 33.05 25.59
CA PHE A 249 25.15 32.51 26.96
C PHE A 249 23.95 31.59 27.25
N GLY A 250 23.32 31.01 26.23
CA GLY A 250 22.21 30.08 26.42
C GLY A 250 22.65 28.64 26.67
N ASN A 251 22.51 28.14 27.91
CA ASN A 251 22.62 26.72 28.27
C ASN A 251 21.56 25.88 27.52
N TRP A 252 21.95 25.19 26.45
CA TRP A 252 21.07 24.24 25.77
C TRP A 252 21.12 22.89 26.49
N LYS A 253 20.15 22.63 27.38
CA LYS A 253 19.74 21.26 27.68
C LYS A 253 19.10 20.70 26.41
N LEU A 254 19.81 19.79 25.74
CA LEU A 254 19.30 18.95 24.66
C LEU A 254 18.13 18.10 25.18
N ASN A 255 16.92 18.64 25.11
CA ASN A 255 15.72 17.82 25.18
C ASN A 255 15.70 16.95 23.93
N LYS A 256 15.76 15.63 24.14
CA LYS A 256 15.61 14.59 23.12
C LYS A 256 14.48 14.97 22.16
N LEU A 257 14.82 15.21 20.90
CA LEU A 257 13.87 15.29 19.80
C LEU A 257 13.03 14.02 19.78
N ASP A 258 11.73 14.17 20.03
CA ASP A 258 10.74 13.10 19.91
C ASP A 258 10.53 12.81 18.43
N PHE A 259 11.20 11.77 17.94
CA PHE A 259 11.15 11.31 16.54
C PHE A 259 9.72 10.96 16.07
N ASN A 260 8.74 10.82 16.96
CA ASN A 260 7.34 10.59 16.58
C ASN A 260 6.64 11.85 16.02
N LYS A 261 7.21 13.05 16.18
CA LYS A 261 6.60 14.31 15.71
C LYS A 261 6.93 14.70 14.27
N ILE A 262 7.85 13.98 13.59
CA ILE A 262 8.43 14.40 12.29
C ILE A 262 7.89 13.61 11.08
N ASN A 263 6.86 12.76 11.21
CA ASN A 263 6.36 11.97 10.08
C ASN A 263 5.41 12.70 9.09
N ARG A 264 5.25 14.03 9.18
CA ARG A 264 4.25 14.77 8.39
C ARG A 264 4.65 15.18 6.96
N VAL A 265 5.88 14.91 6.50
CA VAL A 265 6.26 15.21 5.11
C VAL A 265 7.11 14.09 4.53
N ASN A 266 6.46 12.99 4.16
CA ASN A 266 6.91 12.22 3.01
C ASN A 266 5.77 12.30 2.01
N THR A 267 5.87 13.20 1.04
CA THR A 267 4.88 13.36 -0.02
C THR A 267 5.43 12.76 -1.30
N CYS A 268 4.55 12.35 -2.22
CA CYS A 268 5.00 11.91 -3.54
C CYS A 268 5.55 13.07 -4.40
N ASP A 269 5.50 14.32 -3.94
CA ASP A 269 5.93 15.53 -4.64
C ASP A 269 5.53 15.51 -6.13
N GLY A 270 6.46 15.88 -7.03
CA GLY A 270 6.29 15.78 -8.48
C GLY A 270 6.43 14.36 -9.05
N CYS A 271 6.59 13.31 -8.24
CA CYS A 271 6.77 11.94 -8.73
C CYS A 271 5.45 11.39 -9.32
N GLU A 272 5.56 10.76 -10.49
CA GLU A 272 4.44 10.12 -11.21
C GLU A 272 4.76 8.69 -11.64
N ARG A 273 5.84 8.09 -11.12
CA ARG A 273 6.35 6.78 -11.60
C ARG A 273 5.27 5.70 -11.62
N CYS A 274 4.53 5.56 -10.51
CA CYS A 274 3.47 4.56 -10.38
C CYS A 274 2.30 4.78 -11.35
N ILE A 275 1.95 6.03 -11.64
CA ILE A 275 0.89 6.40 -12.58
C ILE A 275 1.33 6.04 -13.99
N LYS A 276 2.54 6.48 -14.38
CA LYS A 276 3.12 6.23 -15.72
C LYS A 276 3.42 4.75 -15.98
N SER A 277 3.74 3.98 -14.94
CA SER A 277 4.03 2.55 -15.07
C SER A 277 2.80 1.65 -15.01
N CYS A 278 1.61 2.19 -14.71
CA CYS A 278 0.40 1.39 -14.57
C CYS A 278 -0.01 0.83 -15.95
N PRO A 279 0.08 -0.50 -16.20
CA PRO A 279 -0.02 -1.04 -17.55
C PRO A 279 -1.38 -0.75 -18.23
N THR A 280 -2.43 -0.66 -17.43
CA THR A 280 -3.81 -0.45 -17.88
C THR A 280 -4.30 0.98 -17.70
N GLY A 281 -3.47 1.88 -17.17
CA GLY A 281 -3.90 3.23 -16.78
C GLY A 281 -4.97 3.22 -15.68
N ALA A 282 -5.02 2.17 -14.85
CA ALA A 282 -5.95 2.08 -13.73
C ALA A 282 -5.69 3.17 -12.69
N LEU A 283 -4.44 3.58 -12.46
CA LEU A 283 -4.12 4.78 -11.70
C LEU A 283 -4.39 6.02 -12.55
N CYS A 284 -5.68 6.39 -12.66
CA CYS A 284 -6.15 7.41 -13.60
C CYS A 284 -5.85 8.85 -13.15
N ALA A 285 -5.56 9.05 -11.87
CA ALA A 285 -5.11 10.33 -11.30
C ALA A 285 -4.35 10.07 -9.99
N PRO A 286 -3.58 11.04 -9.47
CA PRO A 286 -3.01 10.95 -8.13
C PRO A 286 -4.06 10.55 -7.09
N TYR A 287 -3.77 9.48 -6.33
CA TYR A 287 -4.64 8.96 -5.27
C TYR A 287 -5.96 8.35 -5.76
N MET A 288 -6.08 8.02 -7.04
CA MET A 288 -7.32 7.52 -7.64
C MET A 288 -7.04 6.30 -8.51
N VAL A 289 -7.73 5.20 -8.22
CA VAL A 289 -7.64 3.95 -8.97
C VAL A 289 -9.00 3.62 -9.59
N ASP A 290 -9.08 3.36 -10.88
CA ASP A 290 -10.26 2.76 -11.51
C ASP A 290 -10.15 1.23 -11.40
N ALA A 291 -10.89 0.60 -10.48
CA ALA A 291 -10.77 -0.84 -10.25
C ALA A 291 -11.10 -1.64 -11.51
N ARG A 292 -12.02 -1.15 -12.35
CA ARG A 292 -12.42 -1.79 -13.62
C ARG A 292 -11.24 -2.05 -14.56
N LYS A 293 -10.15 -1.29 -14.41
CA LYS A 293 -8.90 -1.43 -15.18
C LYS A 293 -7.77 -2.04 -14.37
N CYS A 294 -7.87 -2.09 -13.05
CA CYS A 294 -6.78 -2.53 -12.18
C CYS A 294 -6.55 -4.04 -12.34
N ILE A 295 -5.36 -4.45 -12.78
CA ILE A 295 -5.01 -5.88 -12.94
C ILE A 295 -5.22 -6.65 -11.63
N SER A 296 -4.97 -6.03 -10.47
CA SER A 296 -5.22 -6.65 -9.17
C SER A 296 -6.71 -7.02 -9.01
N TYR A 297 -7.61 -6.08 -9.26
CA TYR A 297 -9.06 -6.33 -9.22
C TYR A 297 -9.47 -7.37 -10.28
N LEU A 298 -9.00 -7.21 -11.52
CA LEU A 298 -9.37 -8.09 -12.65
C LEU A 298 -8.99 -9.56 -12.38
N THR A 299 -7.84 -9.79 -11.75
CA THR A 299 -7.31 -11.14 -11.51
C THR A 299 -7.83 -11.78 -10.22
N ILE A 300 -8.28 -10.98 -9.25
CA ILE A 300 -8.68 -11.45 -7.92
C ILE A 300 -10.21 -11.44 -7.77
N GLU A 301 -10.84 -10.27 -7.86
CA GLU A 301 -12.26 -10.08 -7.53
C GLU A 301 -13.16 -10.38 -8.72
N TYR A 302 -12.80 -9.87 -9.90
CA TYR A 302 -13.68 -9.87 -11.06
C TYR A 302 -13.93 -11.28 -11.57
N LYS A 303 -15.21 -11.68 -11.65
CA LYS A 303 -15.63 -13.04 -12.03
C LYS A 303 -16.10 -13.19 -13.48
N GLY A 304 -16.22 -12.08 -14.21
CA GLY A 304 -16.60 -12.06 -15.63
C GLY A 304 -15.41 -12.12 -16.58
N GLU A 305 -15.67 -11.96 -17.87
CA GLU A 305 -14.67 -11.93 -18.94
C GLU A 305 -13.85 -10.64 -18.89
N ILE A 306 -12.52 -10.77 -18.86
CA ILE A 306 -11.63 -9.62 -18.90
C ILE A 306 -11.68 -9.02 -20.32
N PRO A 307 -11.96 -7.71 -20.47
CA PRO A 307 -12.01 -7.04 -21.77
C PRO A 307 -10.74 -7.26 -22.59
N MET A 308 -10.88 -7.50 -23.88
CA MET A 308 -9.77 -7.89 -24.77
C MET A 308 -8.63 -6.87 -24.75
N GLU A 309 -8.95 -5.57 -24.72
CA GLU A 309 -7.99 -4.46 -24.69
C GLU A 309 -7.15 -4.38 -23.40
N LEU A 310 -7.51 -5.17 -22.37
CA LEU A 310 -6.78 -5.27 -21.11
C LEU A 310 -5.97 -6.57 -20.99
N ARG A 311 -6.27 -7.61 -21.79
CA ARG A 311 -5.65 -8.94 -21.70
C ARG A 311 -4.13 -8.88 -21.89
N GLU A 312 -3.67 -8.23 -22.95
CA GLU A 312 -2.23 -8.05 -23.21
C GLU A 312 -1.52 -7.27 -22.11
N LYS A 313 -2.19 -6.23 -21.58
CA LYS A 313 -1.64 -5.35 -20.55
C LYS A 313 -1.45 -6.05 -19.20
N MET A 314 -2.07 -7.22 -19.00
CA MET A 314 -1.80 -8.06 -17.83
C MET A 314 -0.33 -8.55 -17.82
N GLY A 315 0.31 -8.66 -18.98
CA GLY A 315 1.64 -9.26 -19.12
C GLY A 315 1.60 -10.70 -18.64
N ASN A 316 2.47 -11.05 -17.70
CA ASN A 316 2.53 -12.39 -17.12
C ASN A 316 1.89 -12.54 -15.72
N ARG A 317 0.96 -11.66 -15.34
CA ARG A 317 0.35 -11.65 -13.99
C ARG A 317 -0.90 -12.50 -13.95
N ILE A 318 -0.86 -13.62 -13.22
CA ILE A 318 -2.00 -14.53 -13.07
C ILE A 318 -2.82 -14.27 -11.79
N PHE A 319 -2.26 -13.59 -10.79
CA PHE A 319 -2.95 -13.21 -9.56
C PHE A 319 -2.35 -11.95 -8.92
N GLY A 320 -3.14 -10.88 -8.79
CA GLY A 320 -2.69 -9.61 -8.24
C GLY A 320 -1.75 -8.82 -9.17
N CYS A 321 -1.33 -7.63 -8.75
CA CYS A 321 -0.35 -6.82 -9.48
C CYS A 321 0.46 -5.92 -8.56
N ASP A 322 1.79 -6.00 -8.67
CA ASP A 322 2.73 -5.18 -7.89
C ASP A 322 3.35 -4.02 -8.67
N ALA A 323 2.98 -3.81 -9.94
CA ALA A 323 3.67 -2.87 -10.84
C ALA A 323 3.80 -1.45 -10.27
N CYS A 324 2.75 -0.94 -9.61
CA CYS A 324 2.76 0.40 -9.01
C CYS A 324 3.57 0.49 -7.69
N GLN A 325 3.86 -0.66 -7.07
CA GLN A 325 4.71 -0.77 -5.89
C GLN A 325 6.17 -0.96 -6.29
N GLU A 326 6.43 -1.80 -7.28
CA GLU A 326 7.79 -2.13 -7.76
C GLU A 326 8.54 -0.89 -8.26
N VAL A 327 7.87 0.04 -8.94
CA VAL A 327 8.49 1.28 -9.42
C VAL A 327 8.58 2.39 -8.36
N CYS A 328 7.97 2.20 -7.18
CA CYS A 328 7.89 3.23 -6.16
C CYS A 328 9.27 3.49 -5.55
N PRO A 329 9.78 4.75 -5.54
CA PRO A 329 11.09 5.05 -4.95
C PRO A 329 11.22 4.64 -3.48
N PHE A 330 10.11 4.68 -2.74
CA PHE A 330 10.07 4.27 -1.33
C PHE A 330 10.22 2.75 -1.13
N ASN A 331 10.03 1.95 -2.18
CA ASN A 331 10.27 0.51 -2.17
C ASN A 331 11.65 0.15 -2.73
N ILE A 332 12.17 0.93 -3.68
CA ILE A 332 13.47 0.69 -4.33
C ILE A 332 14.62 1.16 -3.42
N GLY A 333 14.56 2.41 -2.93
CA GLY A 333 15.67 3.06 -2.22
C GLY A 333 15.76 2.75 -0.71
N ARG A 334 14.66 2.30 -0.08
CA ARG A 334 14.62 1.90 1.35
C ARG A 334 14.62 0.37 1.55
N SER A 335 14.94 -0.38 0.50
CA SER A 335 15.06 -1.84 0.52
C SER A 335 16.05 -2.34 1.58
N SER A 336 16.93 -1.50 2.14
CA SER A 336 17.79 -1.82 3.30
C SER A 336 17.01 -1.99 4.62
N PHE A 337 15.99 -1.16 4.90
CA PHE A 337 15.16 -1.30 6.12
C PHE A 337 14.02 -2.31 5.96
N ALA A 338 13.48 -2.46 4.75
CA ALA A 338 12.55 -3.55 4.41
C ALA A 338 13.24 -4.93 4.48
N LYS A 339 14.54 -5.02 4.16
CA LYS A 339 15.37 -6.22 4.36
C LYS A 339 15.61 -6.55 5.83
N ALA A 340 15.83 -5.56 6.70
CA ALA A 340 16.18 -5.79 8.11
C ALA A 340 15.10 -6.51 8.95
N THR A 341 13.87 -6.62 8.45
CA THR A 341 12.81 -7.47 9.05
C THR A 341 12.60 -8.79 8.30
N ALA A 342 12.93 -8.86 7.01
CA ALA A 342 13.02 -10.14 6.29
C ALA A 342 14.11 -11.06 6.87
N ASP A 343 15.14 -10.49 7.50
CA ASP A 343 16.18 -11.23 8.22
C ASP A 343 15.72 -11.73 9.61
N LYS A 344 14.59 -11.24 10.14
CA LYS A 344 13.99 -11.73 11.40
C LYS A 344 13.12 -12.97 11.14
N ALA A 345 13.77 -14.08 10.79
CA ALA A 345 13.14 -15.37 10.52
C ALA A 345 12.10 -15.36 9.37
N GLU A 346 11.79 -16.53 8.83
CA GLU A 346 10.64 -16.68 7.93
C GLU A 346 9.41 -16.03 8.56
N SER A 347 8.92 -14.92 8.00
CA SER A 347 7.69 -14.31 8.48
C SER A 347 6.57 -15.36 8.42
N GLU A 348 5.67 -15.42 9.41
CA GLU A 348 4.52 -16.35 9.38
C GLU A 348 3.70 -16.25 8.07
N LEU A 349 3.78 -15.09 7.39
CA LEU A 349 3.17 -14.81 6.10
C LEU A 349 3.85 -15.58 4.95
N THR A 350 5.16 -15.83 5.05
CA THR A 350 6.00 -16.43 3.99
C THR A 350 6.60 -17.79 4.35
N GLU A 351 6.46 -18.25 5.59
CA GLU A 351 6.95 -19.53 6.13
C GLU A 351 6.53 -20.73 5.26
N LYS A 352 5.37 -20.66 4.61
CA LYS A 352 4.93 -21.66 3.62
C LYS A 352 4.53 -20.95 2.34
N MET A 353 5.38 -21.05 1.32
CA MET A 353 5.14 -20.57 -0.05
C MET A 353 4.09 -21.44 -0.75
N ILE A 354 2.83 -21.40 -0.29
CA ILE A 354 1.74 -22.24 -0.80
C ILE A 354 1.52 -21.98 -2.29
N ALA A 355 1.33 -20.71 -2.66
CA ALA A 355 1.17 -20.35 -4.06
C ALA A 355 2.51 -20.24 -4.78
N GLY A 356 3.56 -19.81 -4.06
CA GLY A 356 4.84 -19.50 -4.64
C GLY A 356 4.83 -18.16 -5.40
N LYS A 357 6.00 -17.78 -5.90
CA LYS A 357 6.24 -16.48 -6.54
C LYS A 357 5.92 -16.51 -8.03
N GLU A 358 6.40 -17.55 -8.68
CA GLU A 358 6.38 -17.81 -10.10
C GLU A 358 5.91 -19.25 -10.27
N ILE A 359 4.83 -19.44 -11.02
CA ILE A 359 4.25 -20.76 -11.27
C ILE A 359 4.32 -21.04 -12.75
N ASP A 360 4.73 -22.25 -13.11
CA ASP A 360 4.64 -22.75 -14.47
C ASP A 360 3.18 -22.76 -14.94
N LEU A 361 2.89 -22.05 -16.03
CA LEU A 361 1.55 -21.97 -16.60
C LEU A 361 0.99 -23.34 -16.96
N ARG A 362 1.84 -24.30 -17.36
CA ARG A 362 1.42 -25.67 -17.68
C ARG A 362 0.79 -26.35 -16.49
N GLU A 363 1.30 -26.09 -15.28
CA GLU A 363 0.74 -26.62 -14.05
C GLU A 363 -0.64 -26.03 -13.75
N ILE A 364 -0.85 -24.74 -14.03
CA ILE A 364 -2.13 -24.07 -13.80
C ILE A 364 -3.17 -24.50 -14.84
N LEU A 365 -2.80 -24.48 -16.12
CA LEU A 365 -3.66 -24.87 -17.23
C LEU A 365 -4.07 -26.35 -17.18
N SER A 366 -3.31 -27.18 -16.46
CA SER A 366 -3.62 -28.60 -16.26
C SER A 366 -4.62 -28.89 -15.14
N ILE A 367 -5.02 -27.89 -14.34
CA ILE A 367 -5.99 -28.08 -13.24
C ILE A 367 -7.39 -28.27 -13.80
N LYS A 368 -7.98 -29.46 -13.64
CA LYS A 368 -9.28 -29.84 -14.22
C LYS A 368 -10.45 -29.66 -13.27
N THR A 369 -10.22 -29.76 -11.97
CA THR A 369 -11.30 -29.79 -10.97
C THR A 369 -11.07 -28.81 -9.83
N ASP A 370 -12.14 -28.44 -9.13
CA ASP A 370 -12.07 -27.57 -7.97
C ASP A 370 -11.32 -28.24 -6.81
N GLU A 371 -11.36 -29.58 -6.73
CA GLU A 371 -10.62 -30.39 -5.77
C GLU A 371 -9.10 -30.33 -6.02
N GLU A 372 -8.65 -30.40 -7.27
CA GLU A 372 -7.25 -30.22 -7.63
C GLU A 372 -6.76 -28.80 -7.32
N PHE A 373 -7.59 -27.79 -7.62
CA PHE A 373 -7.31 -26.40 -7.26
C PHE A 373 -7.17 -26.24 -5.73
N LEU A 374 -8.11 -26.79 -4.96
CA LEU A 374 -8.08 -26.76 -3.50
C LEU A 374 -6.84 -27.44 -2.94
N ARG A 375 -6.48 -28.63 -3.45
CA ARG A 375 -5.29 -29.36 -3.01
C ARG A 375 -4.01 -28.53 -3.15
N LYS A 376 -3.94 -27.68 -4.18
CA LYS A 376 -2.76 -26.84 -4.45
C LYS A 376 -2.78 -25.51 -3.69
N PHE A 377 -3.91 -24.81 -3.65
CA PHE A 377 -3.96 -23.41 -3.19
C PHE A 377 -4.67 -23.18 -1.86
N ALA A 378 -5.24 -24.22 -1.23
CA ALA A 378 -5.95 -24.08 0.03
C ALA A 378 -5.08 -23.39 1.09
N GLY A 379 -5.65 -22.36 1.72
CA GLY A 379 -4.95 -21.58 2.74
C GLY A 379 -4.04 -20.49 2.21
N SER A 380 -4.04 -20.19 0.91
CA SER A 380 -3.41 -18.99 0.31
C SER A 380 -4.45 -17.96 -0.16
N PRO A 381 -4.07 -16.68 -0.34
CA PRO A 381 -4.98 -15.68 -0.91
C PRO A 381 -5.49 -16.00 -2.32
N VAL A 382 -4.76 -16.85 -3.06
CA VAL A 382 -5.12 -17.28 -4.43
C VAL A 382 -6.51 -17.92 -4.49
N MET A 383 -6.98 -18.50 -3.38
CA MET A 383 -8.33 -19.03 -3.23
C MET A 383 -9.43 -18.03 -3.63
N ARG A 384 -9.19 -16.73 -3.47
CA ARG A 384 -10.15 -15.67 -3.81
C ARG A 384 -10.47 -15.60 -5.29
N ALA A 385 -9.52 -15.94 -6.17
CA ALA A 385 -9.76 -16.01 -7.61
C ALA A 385 -10.70 -17.18 -7.99
N LYS A 386 -10.69 -18.26 -7.19
CA LYS A 386 -11.24 -19.59 -7.52
C LYS A 386 -10.54 -20.21 -8.73
N ARG A 387 -10.76 -21.51 -8.94
CA ARG A 387 -10.22 -22.25 -10.11
C ARG A 387 -10.49 -21.50 -11.41
N LYS A 388 -11.76 -21.17 -11.66
CA LYS A 388 -12.16 -20.54 -12.91
C LYS A 388 -11.45 -19.22 -13.21
N GLY A 389 -11.28 -18.38 -12.18
CA GLY A 389 -10.60 -17.09 -12.33
C GLY A 389 -9.11 -17.27 -12.58
N LEU A 390 -8.45 -18.19 -11.85
CA LEU A 390 -7.03 -18.43 -12.02
C LEU A 390 -6.69 -19.04 -13.39
N ILE A 391 -7.48 -20.02 -13.87
CA ILE A 391 -7.27 -20.64 -15.19
C ILE A 391 -7.56 -19.61 -16.30
N ARG A 392 -8.64 -18.82 -16.21
CA ARG A 392 -8.89 -17.70 -17.13
C ARG A 392 -7.67 -16.77 -17.23
N ASN A 393 -7.10 -16.37 -16.09
CA ASN A 393 -5.92 -15.50 -16.07
C ASN A 393 -4.70 -16.21 -16.69
N ALA A 394 -4.50 -17.50 -16.42
CA ALA A 394 -3.42 -18.28 -17.00
C ALA A 394 -3.55 -18.44 -18.52
N CYS A 395 -4.77 -18.61 -19.06
CA CYS A 395 -4.99 -18.61 -20.51
C CYS A 395 -4.58 -17.27 -21.12
N ILE A 396 -4.93 -16.14 -20.49
CA ILE A 396 -4.52 -14.80 -20.96
C ILE A 396 -2.99 -14.69 -20.99
N VAL A 397 -2.34 -15.05 -19.88
CA VAL A 397 -0.89 -14.99 -19.75
C VAL A 397 -0.18 -15.93 -20.75
N ALA A 398 -0.75 -17.10 -21.02
CA ALA A 398 -0.26 -18.03 -22.03
C ALA A 398 -0.39 -17.46 -23.46
N GLY A 399 -1.47 -16.73 -23.77
CA GLY A 399 -1.56 -16.01 -25.04
C GLY A 399 -0.49 -14.90 -25.15
N ASN A 400 -0.28 -14.16 -24.06
CA ASN A 400 0.70 -13.07 -24.00
C ASN A 400 2.16 -13.53 -24.09
N SER A 401 2.44 -14.83 -23.87
CA SER A 401 3.81 -15.33 -23.83
C SER A 401 4.44 -15.48 -25.22
N GLY A 402 3.64 -15.60 -26.27
CA GLY A 402 4.11 -15.95 -27.61
C GLY A 402 4.69 -17.37 -27.71
N ASP A 403 4.54 -18.20 -26.69
CA ASP A 403 5.14 -19.53 -26.63
C ASP A 403 4.17 -20.61 -27.12
N GLY A 404 4.34 -21.04 -28.38
CA GLY A 404 3.50 -22.05 -29.01
C GLY A 404 3.51 -23.42 -28.30
N SER A 405 4.47 -23.70 -27.43
CA SER A 405 4.48 -24.96 -26.66
C SER A 405 3.33 -25.05 -25.63
N LEU A 406 2.64 -23.95 -25.35
CA LEU A 406 1.46 -23.91 -24.49
C LEU A 406 0.16 -24.30 -25.22
N LEU A 407 0.16 -24.38 -26.57
CA LEU A 407 -1.02 -24.73 -27.36
C LEU A 407 -1.70 -26.04 -26.90
N PRO A 408 -1.00 -27.17 -26.65
CA PRO A 408 -1.66 -28.40 -26.22
C PRO A 408 -2.35 -28.29 -24.85
N TYR A 409 -1.98 -27.31 -24.02
CA TYR A 409 -2.62 -27.04 -22.74
C TYR A 409 -3.87 -26.16 -22.93
N LEU A 410 -3.78 -25.15 -23.80
CA LEU A 410 -4.91 -24.30 -24.17
C LEU A 410 -6.01 -25.09 -24.91
N GLU A 411 -5.64 -26.02 -25.79
CA GLU A 411 -6.59 -26.92 -26.47
C GLU A 411 -7.38 -27.78 -25.49
N LYS A 412 -6.76 -28.19 -24.37
CA LYS A 412 -7.47 -28.91 -23.31
C LYS A 412 -8.47 -28.01 -22.60
N CYS A 413 -8.14 -26.74 -22.39
CA CYS A 413 -9.04 -25.74 -21.81
C CYS A 413 -10.28 -25.47 -22.69
N LEU A 414 -10.24 -25.77 -24.00
CA LEU A 414 -11.43 -25.69 -24.87
C LEU A 414 -12.53 -26.70 -24.50
N LYS A 415 -12.19 -27.72 -23.71
CA LYS A 415 -13.12 -28.76 -23.24
C LYS A 415 -13.59 -28.53 -21.80
N ASP A 416 -13.28 -27.37 -21.21
CA ASP A 416 -13.70 -27.04 -19.84
C ASP A 416 -15.23 -26.84 -19.74
N LYS A 417 -15.79 -27.12 -18.56
CA LYS A 417 -17.21 -26.87 -18.27
C LYS A 417 -17.53 -25.38 -18.14
N GLU A 418 -16.54 -24.57 -17.78
CA GLU A 418 -16.71 -23.12 -17.59
C GLU A 418 -16.49 -22.39 -18.93
N LEU A 419 -17.55 -21.81 -19.49
CA LEU A 419 -17.49 -21.11 -20.79
C LEU A 419 -16.42 -20.01 -20.84
N ILE A 420 -16.22 -19.29 -19.74
CA ILE A 420 -15.20 -18.24 -19.64
C ILE A 420 -13.77 -18.76 -19.86
N ILE A 421 -13.48 -20.00 -19.45
CA ILE A 421 -12.19 -20.64 -19.69
C ILE A 421 -12.07 -20.96 -21.19
N VAL A 422 -13.12 -21.55 -21.77
CA VAL A 422 -13.18 -21.94 -23.19
C VAL A 422 -12.96 -20.72 -24.09
N GLU A 423 -13.69 -19.63 -23.86
CA GLU A 423 -13.60 -18.39 -24.65
C GLU A 423 -12.23 -17.73 -24.53
N THR A 424 -11.67 -17.72 -23.32
CA THR A 424 -10.35 -17.13 -23.08
C THR A 424 -9.24 -17.99 -23.70
N ALA A 425 -9.38 -19.32 -23.67
CA ALA A 425 -8.46 -20.24 -24.34
C ALA A 425 -8.51 -20.09 -25.86
N ARG A 426 -9.69 -19.91 -26.47
CA ARG A 426 -9.81 -19.59 -27.91
C ARG A 426 -9.06 -18.32 -28.27
N TRP A 427 -9.22 -17.27 -27.47
CA TRP A 427 -8.49 -16.02 -27.67
C TRP A 427 -6.96 -16.25 -27.58
N ALA A 428 -6.50 -16.99 -26.57
CA ALA A 428 -5.08 -17.26 -26.38
C ALA A 428 -4.48 -18.08 -27.53
N ILE A 429 -5.20 -19.09 -28.04
CA ILE A 429 -4.80 -19.88 -29.21
C ILE A 429 -4.69 -18.97 -30.44
N GLY A 430 -5.71 -18.15 -30.71
CA GLY A 430 -5.68 -17.19 -31.81
C GLY A 430 -4.47 -16.23 -31.71
N LYS A 431 -4.16 -15.74 -30.51
CA LYS A 431 -2.97 -14.90 -30.25
C LYS A 431 -1.67 -15.62 -30.60
N LEU A 432 -1.53 -16.90 -30.22
CA LEU A 432 -0.31 -17.68 -30.44
C LEU A 432 -0.14 -18.16 -31.90
N GLU A 433 -1.22 -18.53 -32.57
CA GLU A 433 -1.17 -19.05 -33.94
C GLU A 433 -1.11 -17.96 -34.99
N LEU A 434 -1.82 -16.84 -34.77
CA LEU A 434 -2.03 -15.81 -35.78
C LEU A 434 -1.30 -14.49 -35.47
N GLY A 435 -0.72 -14.35 -34.27
CA GLY A 435 -0.02 -13.14 -33.83
C GLY A 435 -0.89 -11.89 -33.69
N VAL A 436 -2.22 -12.03 -33.78
CA VAL A 436 -3.21 -10.93 -33.74
C VAL A 436 -3.44 -10.43 -32.33
#